data_AF-A0A0Q9ZQJ6-F1
#
_entry.id   AF-A0A0Q9ZQJ6-F1
#
_cell.length_a   1.000
_cell.length_b   1.000
_cell.length_c   1.000
_cell.angle_alpha   90.00
_cell.angle_beta   90.00
_cell.angle_gamma   90.00
#
_symmetry.space_group_name_H-M   'P 1'
#
loop_
_entity.id
_entity.type
_entity.pdbx_description
1 polymer ?
#
loop_
_entity_poly.entity_id
_entity_poly.type
_entity_poly.pdbx_seq_one_letter_code
_entity_poly.pdbx_strand_id
1 'polypeptide(L)'
;MTQTLIHYFFHFGMPLIVAYVFFRNDYKKVYLILLATMLVDLDHLLATPIFSPNRCSINFHPLHSYYAMAVYVAMLVLPKPYRVIGLGLLLHMLTDLNDCVMTYVQIPQALDDAPARELVIWFANRFK
;
A
#
# COMPACT_ATOMS: atom_id res chain seq x y z
N MET A 1 -3.11 13.66 12.20
CA MET A 1 -1.70 13.55 12.66
C MET A 1 -1.29 12.10 12.87
N THR A 2 -2.02 11.31 13.67
CA THR A 2 -1.69 9.89 13.91
C THR A 2 -1.71 9.02 12.63
N GLN A 3 -2.73 9.16 11.78
CA GLN A 3 -2.81 8.45 10.50
C GLN A 3 -1.58 8.71 9.62
N THR A 4 -1.23 9.98 9.42
CA THR A 4 -0.05 10.39 8.64
C THR A 4 1.25 9.78 9.18
N LEU A 5 1.42 9.71 10.51
CA LEU A 5 2.58 9.07 11.12
C LEU A 5 2.61 7.56 10.84
N ILE A 6 1.48 6.88 10.96
CA ILE A 6 1.35 5.45 10.67
C ILE A 6 1.62 5.16 9.18
N HIS A 7 1.01 5.94 8.29
CA HIS A 7 1.17 5.86 6.85
C HIS A 7 2.64 5.92 6.42
N TYR A 8 3.34 7.00 6.79
CA TYR A 8 4.76 7.15 6.44
C TYR A 8 5.65 6.15 7.16
N PHE A 9 5.31 5.73 8.39
CA PHE A 9 6.05 4.66 9.04
C PHE A 9 5.93 3.34 8.27
N PHE A 10 4.76 3.00 7.74
CA PHE A 10 4.58 1.78 6.95
C PHE A 10 5.14 1.86 5.53
N HIS A 11 5.23 3.05 4.93
CA HIS A 11 5.93 3.23 3.66
C HIS A 11 7.46 3.28 3.79
N PHE A 12 8.02 3.71 4.93
CA PHE A 12 9.48 3.87 5.06
C PHE A 12 10.11 3.04 6.19
N GLY A 13 9.54 3.09 7.39
CA GLY A 13 10.05 2.38 8.56
C GLY A 13 9.85 0.86 8.49
N MET A 14 8.65 0.40 8.15
CA MET A 14 8.34 -1.03 8.04
C MET A 14 9.21 -1.73 6.97
N PRO A 15 9.42 -1.18 5.76
CA PRO A 15 10.35 -1.76 4.80
C PRO A 15 11.77 -1.93 5.32
N LEU A 16 12.27 -0.98 6.13
CA LEU A 16 13.59 -1.12 6.77
C LEU A 16 13.61 -2.30 7.75
N ILE A 17 12.58 -2.43 8.58
CA ILE A 17 12.44 -3.55 9.53
C ILE A 17 12.39 -4.88 8.76
N VAL A 18 11.55 -4.98 7.73
CA VAL A 18 11.42 -6.17 6.87
C VAL A 18 12.76 -6.52 6.22
N ALA A 19 13.45 -5.54 5.63
CA ALA A 19 14.75 -5.76 5.01
C ALA A 19 15.79 -6.24 6.04
N TYR A 20 15.85 -5.62 7.21
CA TYR A 20 16.83 -5.92 8.26
C TYR A 20 16.62 -7.30 8.90
N VAL A 21 15.36 -7.69 9.14
CA VAL A 21 15.01 -8.95 9.79
C VAL A 21 15.11 -10.13 8.82
N PHE A 22 14.55 -10.01 7.61
CA PHE A 22 14.45 -11.15 6.68
C PHE A 22 15.60 -11.24 5.67
N PHE A 23 16.34 -10.15 5.45
CA PHE A 23 17.42 -10.08 4.46
C PHE A 23 18.72 -9.57 5.07
N ARG A 24 19.04 -10.02 6.29
CA ARG A 24 20.12 -9.49 7.11
C ARG A 24 21.45 -9.25 6.40
N ASN A 25 21.88 -10.18 5.53
CA ASN A 25 23.15 -10.07 4.82
C ASN A 25 23.15 -9.01 3.70
N ASP A 26 21.97 -8.68 3.15
CA ASP A 26 21.79 -7.78 2.00
C ASP A 26 20.81 -6.63 2.30
N TYR A 27 20.52 -6.36 3.58
CA TYR A 27 19.38 -5.54 4.00
C TYR A 27 19.39 -4.14 3.36
N LYS A 28 20.56 -3.53 3.15
CA LYS A 28 20.67 -2.22 2.50
C LYS A 28 20.17 -2.27 1.05
N LYS A 29 20.57 -3.28 0.28
CA LYS A 29 20.14 -3.46 -1.11
C LYS A 29 18.64 -3.75 -1.17
N VAL A 30 18.16 -4.62 -0.30
CA VAL A 30 16.74 -4.97 -0.22
C VAL A 30 15.90 -3.75 0.18
N TYR A 31 16.34 -2.99 1.18
CA TYR A 31 15.66 -1.77 1.60
C TYR A 31 15.56 -0.75 0.46
N LEU A 32 16.64 -0.55 -0.32
CA LEU A 32 16.59 0.32 -1.50
C LEU A 32 15.59 -0.17 -2.56
N ILE A 33 15.47 -1.48 -2.78
CA ILE A 33 14.46 -2.05 -3.68
C ILE A 33 13.05 -1.79 -3.14
N LEU A 34 12.81 -2.01 -1.84
CA LEU A 34 11.50 -1.75 -1.21
C LEU A 34 11.16 -0.25 -1.18
N LEU A 35 12.15 0.64 -1.08
CA LEU A 35 11.93 2.08 -1.23
C LEU A 35 11.58 2.45 -2.67
N ALA A 36 12.22 1.82 -3.65
CA ALA A 36 11.94 2.07 -5.05
C ALA A 36 10.50 1.68 -5.45
N THR A 37 9.85 0.74 -4.74
CA THR A 37 8.45 0.39 -5.01
C THR A 37 7.47 1.50 -4.65
N MET A 38 7.87 2.51 -3.88
CA MET A 38 7.04 3.70 -3.62
C MET A 38 6.75 4.51 -4.90
N LEU A 39 7.52 4.29 -5.98
CA LEU A 39 7.23 4.89 -7.28
C LEU A 39 5.90 4.39 -7.89
N VAL A 40 5.26 3.38 -7.32
CA VAL A 40 3.91 2.95 -7.71
C VAL A 40 2.89 4.11 -7.61
N ASP A 41 3.08 5.02 -6.64
CA ASP A 41 2.24 6.21 -6.45
C ASP A 41 2.27 7.21 -7.60
N LEU A 42 3.20 7.06 -8.55
CA LEU A 42 3.19 7.89 -9.75
C LEU A 42 1.91 7.72 -10.57
N ASP A 43 1.15 6.64 -10.36
CA ASP A 43 -0.18 6.47 -10.96
C ASP A 43 -1.25 7.45 -10.41
N HIS A 44 -0.98 8.13 -9.29
CA HIS A 44 -1.81 9.22 -8.78
C HIS A 44 -1.86 10.41 -9.75
N LEU A 45 -0.81 10.60 -10.55
CA LEU A 45 -0.77 11.64 -11.58
C LEU A 45 -1.84 11.44 -12.67
N LEU A 46 -2.41 10.23 -12.76
CA LEU A 46 -3.48 9.90 -13.71
C LEU A 46 -4.90 10.21 -13.15
N ALA A 47 -5.00 10.63 -11.89
CA ALA A 47 -6.27 10.92 -11.25
C ALA A 47 -6.68 12.40 -11.35
N THR A 48 -7.99 12.64 -11.37
CA THR A 48 -8.57 13.97 -11.21
C THR A 48 -9.51 13.97 -10.00
N PRO A 49 -9.25 14.77 -8.95
CA PRO A 49 -8.04 15.58 -8.73
C PRO A 49 -6.81 14.70 -8.46
N ILE A 50 -5.61 15.22 -8.75
CA ILE A 50 -4.34 14.49 -8.53
C ILE A 50 -4.20 14.11 -7.05
N PHE A 51 -4.40 15.06 -6.15
CA PHE A 51 -4.36 14.85 -4.71
C PHE A 51 -5.75 15.05 -4.08
N SER A 52 -6.18 14.09 -3.27
CA SER A 52 -7.38 14.19 -2.44
C SER A 52 -7.09 13.51 -1.10
N PRO A 53 -7.15 14.24 0.03
CA PRO A 53 -6.68 13.73 1.33
C PRO A 53 -7.54 12.59 1.90
N ASN A 54 -8.79 12.43 1.44
CA ASN A 54 -9.72 11.41 1.95
C ASN A 54 -10.08 10.36 0.89
N ARG A 55 -9.31 10.25 -0.20
CA ARG A 55 -9.55 9.24 -1.23
C ARG A 55 -8.92 7.91 -0.82
N CYS A 56 -9.64 6.82 -1.05
CA CYS A 56 -9.04 5.49 -1.00
C CYS A 56 -8.37 5.15 -2.34
N SER A 57 -7.05 4.90 -2.33
CA SER A 57 -6.27 4.54 -3.52
C SER A 57 -6.62 3.16 -4.07
N ILE A 58 -7.04 2.24 -3.19
CA ILE A 58 -7.29 0.84 -3.53
C ILE A 58 -8.42 0.73 -4.56
N ASN A 59 -8.10 0.06 -5.67
CA ASN A 59 -8.95 -0.12 -6.83
C ASN A 59 -9.43 1.18 -7.51
N PHE A 60 -8.82 2.32 -7.16
CA PHE A 60 -9.07 3.61 -7.81
C PHE A 60 -8.01 3.90 -8.89
N HIS A 61 -6.72 3.67 -8.58
CA HIS A 61 -5.64 3.91 -9.53
C HIS A 61 -5.22 2.63 -10.29
N PRO A 62 -4.64 2.73 -11.50
CA PRO A 62 -4.29 1.57 -12.32
C PRO A 62 -3.33 0.58 -11.63
N LEU A 63 -2.29 1.06 -10.95
CA LEU A 63 -1.31 0.20 -10.25
C LEU A 63 -1.79 -0.19 -8.86
N HIS A 64 -2.83 0.47 -8.36
CA HIS A 64 -3.58 0.10 -7.16
C HIS A 64 -4.80 -0.79 -7.44
N SER A 65 -4.96 -1.27 -8.67
CA SER A 65 -6.07 -2.15 -9.06
C SER A 65 -5.92 -3.56 -8.51
N TYR A 66 -7.03 -4.28 -8.31
CA TYR A 66 -6.98 -5.69 -7.89
C TYR A 66 -6.21 -6.57 -8.89
N TYR A 67 -6.24 -6.22 -10.19
CA TYR A 67 -5.45 -6.88 -11.21
C TYR A 67 -3.94 -6.66 -11.02
N ALA A 68 -3.52 -5.44 -10.70
CA ALA A 68 -2.12 -5.14 -10.38
C ALA A 68 -1.65 -5.89 -9.13
N MET A 69 -2.48 -5.90 -8.07
CA MET A 69 -2.19 -6.68 -6.86
C MET A 69 -2.02 -8.18 -7.12
N ALA A 70 -2.84 -8.77 -7.99
CA ALA A 70 -2.69 -10.17 -8.37
C ALA A 70 -1.33 -10.45 -9.05
N VAL A 71 -0.85 -9.52 -9.89
CA VAL A 71 0.49 -9.59 -10.47
C VAL A 71 1.56 -9.49 -9.38
N TYR A 72 1.40 -8.60 -8.40
CA TYR A 72 2.37 -8.45 -7.30
C TYR A 72 2.46 -9.71 -6.41
N VAL A 73 1.33 -10.38 -6.19
CA VAL A 73 1.29 -11.70 -5.55
C VAL A 73 2.03 -12.75 -6.39
N ALA A 74 1.80 -12.79 -7.70
CA ALA A 74 2.51 -13.70 -8.59
C ALA A 74 4.03 -13.44 -8.61
N MET A 75 4.47 -12.18 -8.44
CA MET A 75 5.89 -11.87 -8.35
C MET A 75 6.57 -12.52 -7.13
N LEU A 76 5.84 -12.87 -6.06
CA LEU A 76 6.40 -13.49 -4.86
C LEU A 76 7.03 -14.88 -5.12
N VAL A 77 6.58 -15.60 -6.15
CA VAL A 77 7.13 -16.92 -6.50
C VAL A 77 8.34 -16.85 -7.44
N LEU A 78 8.65 -15.67 -7.97
CA LEU A 78 9.78 -15.46 -8.87
C LEU A 78 11.11 -15.32 -8.10
N PRO A 79 12.27 -15.58 -8.75
CA PRO A 79 13.57 -15.36 -8.13
C PRO A 79 13.81 -13.87 -7.79
N LYS A 80 14.81 -13.59 -6.94
CA LYS A 80 15.26 -12.22 -6.71
C LYS A 80 15.74 -11.61 -8.06
N PRO A 81 15.45 -10.32 -8.33
CA PRO A 81 14.84 -9.34 -7.43
C PRO A 81 13.31 -9.32 -7.41
N TYR A 82 12.63 -10.03 -8.33
CA TYR A 82 11.18 -9.93 -8.54
C TYR A 82 10.35 -10.19 -7.28
N ARG A 83 10.65 -11.24 -6.50
CA ARG A 83 9.94 -11.48 -5.22
C ARG A 83 10.08 -10.36 -4.20
N VAL A 84 11.19 -9.63 -4.20
CA VAL A 84 11.40 -8.48 -3.29
C VAL A 84 10.58 -7.28 -3.77
N ILE A 85 10.53 -7.07 -5.08
CA ILE A 85 9.70 -6.03 -5.70
C ILE A 85 8.22 -6.31 -5.43
N GLY A 86 7.75 -7.55 -5.65
CA GLY A 86 6.38 -7.95 -5.34
C GLY A 86 6.03 -7.78 -3.86
N LEU A 87 6.96 -8.13 -2.96
CA LEU A 87 6.79 -7.87 -1.52
C LEU A 87 6.66 -6.38 -1.21
N GLY A 88 7.51 -5.53 -1.79
CA GLY A 88 7.46 -4.08 -1.58
C GLY A 88 6.15 -3.46 -2.07
N LEU A 89 5.70 -3.85 -3.27
CA LEU A 89 4.43 -3.41 -3.83
C LEU A 89 3.24 -3.86 -2.96
N LEU A 90 3.23 -5.10 -2.47
CA LEU A 90 2.17 -5.58 -1.57
C LEU A 90 2.18 -4.89 -0.21
N LEU A 91 3.37 -4.61 0.35
CA LEU A 91 3.47 -3.83 1.58
C LEU A 91 2.92 -2.42 1.39
N HIS A 92 3.21 -1.80 0.25
CA HIS A 92 2.65 -0.50 -0.11
C HIS A 92 1.11 -0.56 -0.21
N MET A 93 0.54 -1.53 -0.93
CA MET A 93 -0.92 -1.72 -1.04
C MET A 93 -1.58 -1.96 0.34
N LEU A 94 -0.89 -2.67 1.23
CA LEU A 94 -1.36 -2.88 2.60
C LEU A 94 -1.38 -1.57 3.41
N THR A 95 -0.36 -0.73 3.26
CA THR A 95 -0.32 0.60 3.88
C THR A 95 -1.49 1.47 3.41
N ASP A 96 -1.75 1.49 2.11
CA ASP A 96 -2.83 2.29 1.52
C ASP A 96 -4.22 1.76 1.91
N LEU A 97 -4.39 0.43 1.98
CA LEU A 97 -5.60 -0.16 2.52
C LEU A 97 -5.82 0.20 3.99
N ASN A 98 -4.75 0.19 4.81
CA ASN A 98 -4.83 0.64 6.20
C ASN A 98 -5.29 2.09 6.29
N ASP A 99 -4.77 2.97 5.43
CA ASP A 99 -5.21 4.36 5.36
C ASP A 99 -6.68 4.49 4.97
N CYS A 100 -7.16 3.71 3.99
CA CYS A 100 -8.58 3.66 3.65
C CYS A 100 -9.44 3.25 4.86
N VAL A 101 -9.02 2.24 5.62
CA VAL A 101 -9.73 1.78 6.83
C VAL A 101 -9.73 2.86 7.91
N MET A 102 -8.60 3.52 8.15
CA MET A 102 -8.52 4.62 9.11
C MET A 102 -9.43 5.79 8.71
N THR A 103 -9.44 6.16 7.44
CA THR A 103 -10.34 7.20 6.90
C THR A 103 -11.79 6.80 7.07
N TYR A 104 -12.18 5.56 6.78
CA TYR A 104 -13.56 5.09 6.98
C TYR A 104 -14.00 5.15 8.44
N VAL A 105 -13.14 4.74 9.37
CA VAL A 105 -13.46 4.76 10.81
C VAL A 105 -13.70 6.18 11.32
N GLN A 106 -13.03 7.18 10.73
CA GLN A 106 -13.14 8.58 11.13
C GLN A 106 -14.25 9.34 10.38
N ILE A 107 -14.36 9.12 9.07
CA ILE A 107 -15.24 9.85 8.15
C ILE A 107 -15.82 8.86 7.12
N PRO A 108 -16.82 8.03 7.49
CA PRO A 108 -17.36 6.99 6.61
C PRO A 108 -17.83 7.52 5.24
N GLN A 109 -18.46 8.69 5.23
CA GLN A 109 -19.07 9.30 4.04
C GLN A 109 -18.02 9.69 3.00
N ALA A 110 -16.75 9.88 3.40
CA ALA A 110 -15.68 10.21 2.47
C ALA A 110 -15.39 9.08 1.47
N LEU A 111 -15.81 7.85 1.78
CA LEU A 111 -15.59 6.68 0.94
C LEU A 111 -16.87 6.15 0.28
N ASP A 112 -17.96 6.93 0.24
CA ASP A 112 -19.22 6.47 -0.34
C ASP A 112 -19.09 6.10 -1.83
N ASP A 113 -18.25 6.80 -2.57
CA ASP A 113 -17.96 6.53 -3.99
C ASP A 113 -16.65 5.73 -4.19
N ALA A 114 -16.02 5.23 -3.12
CA ALA A 114 -14.75 4.53 -3.25
C ALA A 114 -14.94 3.14 -3.88
N PRO A 115 -14.18 2.78 -4.93
CA PRO A 115 -14.31 1.47 -5.57
C PRO A 115 -14.07 0.27 -4.63
N ALA A 116 -13.28 0.47 -3.58
CA ALA A 116 -12.97 -0.54 -2.57
C ALA A 116 -13.80 -0.42 -1.28
N ARG A 117 -14.90 0.35 -1.26
CA ARG A 117 -15.68 0.64 -0.04
C ARG A 117 -16.09 -0.61 0.73
N GLU A 118 -16.65 -1.61 0.07
CA GLU A 118 -17.12 -2.84 0.73
C GLU A 118 -15.97 -3.65 1.36
N LEU A 119 -14.80 -3.66 0.71
CA LEU A 119 -13.59 -4.26 1.26
C LEU A 119 -13.18 -3.54 2.55
N VAL A 120 -13.18 -2.20 2.53
CA VAL A 120 -12.83 -1.36 3.67
C VAL A 120 -13.80 -1.59 4.84
N ILE A 121 -15.11 -1.64 4.58
CA ILE A 121 -16.14 -1.91 5.59
C ILE A 121 -15.93 -3.29 6.22
N TRP A 122 -15.65 -4.31 5.41
CA TRP A 122 -15.39 -5.65 5.89
C TRP A 122 -14.22 -5.67 6.88
N PHE A 123 -13.10 -5.02 6.54
CA PHE A 123 -11.96 -4.89 7.45
C PHE A 123 -12.29 -4.08 8.70
N ALA A 124 -12.94 -2.93 8.56
CA ALA A 124 -13.29 -2.05 9.68
C ALA A 124 -14.21 -2.74 10.71
N ASN A 125 -15.12 -3.59 10.25
CA ASN A 125 -16.04 -4.34 11.11
C ASN A 125 -15.41 -5.59 11.72
N ARG A 126 -14.29 -6.10 11.18
CA ARG A 126 -13.64 -7.31 11.69
C ARG A 126 -12.96 -7.12 13.05
N PHE A 127 -12.66 -5.87 13.40
CA PHE A 127 -11.96 -5.46 14.63
C PHE A 127 -12.87 -4.70 15.62
N LYS A 128 -14.19 -4.69 15.38
CA LYS A 128 -15.20 -4.32 16.37
C LYS A 128 -15.67 -5.56 17.11
#